data_AF-A0A1A7ZYW7-F1
#
_entry.id   AF-A0A1A7ZYW7-F1
#
_cell.length_a   1.000
_cell.length_b   1.000
_cell.length_c   1.000
_cell.angle_alpha   90.00
_cell.angle_beta   90.00
_cell.angle_gamma   90.00
#
_symmetry.space_group_name_H-M   'P 1'
#
loop_
_entity.id
_entity.type
_entity.pdbx_description
1 polymer ?
#
loop_
_entity_poly.entity_id
_entity_poly.type
_entity_poly.pdbx_seq_one_letter_code
_entity_poly.pdbx_strand_id
1 'polypeptide(L)'
;DMLEVKERKVSVLQKKIENLQDQLRDKDKQLSGLKDRVKSLQTDTSNTDTALGTLEEALAEKERIIERLKEQREKEDREKTDEVETTKKELKDLKEKVSQLQAELADRETSVLDLKEKASSLASSTLKKENRLKSLEINLEQKREQCLKLENQLKKAQSAATVSQANTELCERISCLEQEVAQHREDAGKAQSEVERLLEILRQMENEKNDKEKKIHELESLASRQMKDQTKKVANLKHKEQLEKSRNAQLMEEAKKREDNLNETSQQIKDSLRLKEERIEELEEALRESVQITAEREVVLAQEEQARMQSEKQVEDLLVAMEKVKQELEVMKAKLSSTQLSLAEKEGHLTALRAERRKHLEEVLEMKQEALLAAISEKDANIALLELSSSKKKKTQEEVSALKREKDSLVHQLKQQTQNRMKLMADNYEDDHLKAASPNSELPNNHKPSPDQILSPLLDLSQNRNKLKLYISHLTLLCQERDPIILQDFAPPPAYHRSDSTSWQTQLHSMTQEQLEAELALCEKEEAELQEYANQVLQQISDRCPDILEQVVNALEDSC
;
A
#
# COMPACT_ATOMS: atom_id res chain seq x y z
N ASP A 1 28.85 19.05 -154.39
CA ASP A 1 28.27 20.17 -153.59
C ASP A 1 27.07 19.74 -152.73
N MET A 2 25.94 19.27 -153.28
CA MET A 2 24.75 18.90 -152.47
C MET A 2 24.91 17.69 -151.54
N LEU A 3 25.72 16.70 -151.90
CA LEU A 3 25.99 15.51 -151.06
C LEU A 3 26.76 15.88 -149.78
N GLU A 4 27.78 16.72 -149.91
CA GLU A 4 28.60 17.18 -148.79
C GLU A 4 27.78 17.99 -147.78
N VAL A 5 26.82 18.80 -148.24
CA VAL A 5 25.87 19.51 -147.36
C VAL A 5 24.97 18.54 -146.60
N LYS A 6 24.50 17.47 -147.26
CA LYS A 6 23.70 16.42 -146.60
C LYS A 6 24.53 15.65 -145.57
N GLU A 7 25.78 15.32 -145.87
CA GLU A 7 26.70 14.64 -144.93
C GLU A 7 27.01 15.49 -143.70
N ARG A 8 27.30 16.79 -143.89
CA ARG A 8 27.49 17.73 -142.76
C ARG A 8 26.22 17.83 -141.90
N LYS A 9 25.04 17.88 -142.53
CA LYS A 9 23.75 17.90 -141.79
C LYS A 9 23.51 16.60 -141.01
N VAL A 10 23.83 15.45 -141.59
CA VAL A 10 23.76 14.15 -140.92
C VAL A 10 24.72 14.10 -139.72
N SER A 11 25.96 14.55 -139.89
CA SER A 11 26.95 14.60 -138.80
C SER A 11 26.50 15.50 -137.64
N VAL A 12 25.95 16.69 -137.94
CA VAL A 12 25.39 17.59 -136.91
C VAL A 12 24.21 16.94 -136.19
N LEU A 13 23.32 16.25 -136.91
CA LEU A 13 22.19 15.54 -136.31
C LEU A 13 22.64 14.35 -135.46
N GLN A 14 23.65 13.58 -135.89
CA GLN A 14 24.25 12.50 -135.11
C GLN A 14 24.84 13.02 -133.80
N LYS A 15 25.63 14.10 -133.85
CA LYS A 15 26.19 14.73 -132.64
C LYS A 15 25.10 15.26 -131.71
N LYS A 16 23.99 15.76 -132.27
CA LYS A 16 22.83 16.19 -131.48
C LYS A 16 22.11 15.01 -130.83
N ILE A 17 21.98 13.87 -131.53
CA ILE A 17 21.43 12.63 -130.98
C ILE A 17 22.32 12.11 -129.84
N GLU A 18 23.63 12.06 -130.03
CA GLU A 18 24.59 11.60 -129.01
C GLU A 18 24.53 12.47 -127.75
N ASN A 19 24.54 13.80 -127.90
CA ASN A 19 24.40 14.72 -126.76
C ASN A 19 23.04 14.54 -126.04
N LEU A 20 21.95 14.33 -126.79
CA LEU A 20 20.64 14.03 -126.18
C LEU A 20 20.63 12.68 -125.46
N GLN A 21 21.33 11.66 -125.98
CA GLN A 21 21.50 10.36 -125.32
C GLN A 21 22.32 10.48 -124.03
N ASP A 22 23.39 11.28 -124.04
CA ASP A 22 24.18 11.58 -122.83
C ASP A 22 23.34 12.29 -121.77
N GLN A 23 22.59 13.32 -122.17
CA GLN A 23 21.69 14.02 -121.26
C GLN A 23 20.63 13.08 -120.68
N LEU A 24 20.08 12.16 -121.48
CA LEU A 24 19.13 11.16 -121.01
C LEU A 24 19.78 10.22 -119.98
N ARG A 25 20.99 9.72 -120.25
CA ARG A 25 21.75 8.89 -119.32
C ARG A 25 22.03 9.58 -117.98
N ASP A 26 22.40 10.86 -118.02
CA ASP A 26 22.63 11.65 -116.81
C ASP A 26 21.34 11.89 -116.03
N LYS A 27 20.22 12.11 -116.73
CA LYS A 27 18.89 12.21 -116.10
C LYS A 27 18.44 10.90 -115.48
N ASP A 28 18.71 9.76 -116.11
CA ASP A 28 18.41 8.44 -115.55
C ASP A 28 19.21 8.16 -114.29
N LYS A 29 20.50 8.52 -114.26
CA LYS A 29 21.32 8.45 -113.04
C LYS A 29 20.79 9.35 -111.93
N GLN A 30 20.40 10.59 -112.25
CA GLN A 30 19.77 11.51 -111.29
C GLN A 30 18.46 10.93 -110.75
N LEU A 31 17.61 10.36 -111.62
CA LEU A 31 16.36 9.70 -111.21
C LEU A 31 16.61 8.48 -110.31
N SER A 32 17.64 7.68 -110.59
CA SER A 32 18.01 6.55 -109.73
C SER A 32 18.45 7.03 -108.34
N GLY A 33 19.32 8.04 -108.27
CA GLY A 33 19.76 8.60 -106.99
C GLY A 33 18.61 9.22 -106.18
N LEU A 34 17.64 9.86 -106.85
CA LEU A 34 16.43 10.36 -106.20
C LEU A 34 15.56 9.21 -105.65
N LYS A 35 15.41 8.11 -106.40
CA LYS A 35 14.65 6.93 -105.93
C LYS A 35 15.29 6.31 -104.68
N ASP A 36 16.62 6.18 -104.64
CA ASP A 36 17.32 5.63 -103.48
C ASP A 36 17.18 6.54 -102.26
N ARG A 37 17.26 7.87 -102.45
CA ARG A 37 16.99 8.84 -101.39
C ARG A 37 15.57 8.75 -100.87
N VAL A 38 14.57 8.58 -101.75
CA VAL A 38 13.17 8.39 -101.33
C VAL A 38 13.02 7.11 -100.51
N LYS A 39 13.65 5.99 -100.90
CA LYS A 39 13.61 4.74 -100.12
C LYS A 39 14.25 4.90 -98.73
N SER A 40 15.37 5.62 -98.64
CA SER A 40 16.01 5.91 -97.35
C SER A 40 15.06 6.71 -96.47
N LEU A 41 14.48 7.80 -96.99
CA LEU A 41 13.53 8.62 -96.25
C LEU A 41 12.28 7.85 -95.83
N GLN A 42 11.78 6.92 -96.66
CA GLN A 42 10.66 6.05 -96.28
C GLN A 42 11.01 5.13 -95.11
N THR A 43 12.23 4.57 -95.11
CA THR A 43 12.73 3.77 -93.99
C THR A 43 12.85 4.61 -92.71
N ASP A 44 13.43 5.79 -92.81
CA ASP A 44 13.57 6.71 -91.68
C ASP A 44 12.20 7.14 -91.13
N THR A 45 11.22 7.38 -92.01
CA THR A 45 9.84 7.69 -91.64
C THR A 45 9.21 6.52 -90.87
N SER A 46 9.31 5.29 -91.39
CA SER A 46 8.79 4.09 -90.72
C SER A 46 9.43 3.83 -89.35
N ASN A 47 10.73 4.10 -89.21
CA ASN A 47 11.44 3.98 -87.93
C ASN A 47 10.95 5.05 -86.94
N THR A 48 10.72 6.27 -87.43
CA THR A 48 10.16 7.37 -86.62
C THR A 48 8.76 7.03 -86.14
N ASP A 49 7.89 6.51 -87.01
CA ASP A 49 6.53 6.08 -86.63
C ASP A 49 6.55 4.99 -85.56
N THR A 50 7.49 4.04 -85.66
CA THR A 50 7.65 2.98 -84.65
C THR A 50 8.12 3.55 -83.30
N ALA A 51 9.06 4.50 -83.32
CA ALA A 51 9.54 5.17 -82.11
C ALA A 51 8.42 6.00 -81.45
N LEU A 52 7.62 6.70 -82.25
CA LEU A 52 6.47 7.46 -81.76
C LEU A 52 5.43 6.55 -81.10
N GLY A 53 5.07 5.42 -81.72
CA GLY A 53 4.15 4.46 -81.10
C GLY A 53 4.66 3.91 -79.77
N THR A 54 5.97 3.63 -79.66
CA THR A 54 6.59 3.17 -78.40
C THR A 54 6.51 4.25 -77.32
N LEU A 55 6.72 5.52 -77.68
CA LEU A 55 6.62 6.65 -76.75
C LEU A 55 5.16 6.89 -76.31
N GLU A 56 4.20 6.77 -77.22
CA GLU A 56 2.77 6.88 -76.92
C GLU A 56 2.32 5.79 -75.93
N GLU A 57 2.74 4.54 -76.14
CA GLU A 57 2.45 3.44 -75.20
C GLU A 57 3.09 3.67 -73.83
N ALA A 58 4.35 4.12 -73.80
CA ALA A 58 5.04 4.45 -72.55
C ALA A 58 4.35 5.59 -71.80
N LEU A 59 3.87 6.61 -72.51
CA LEU A 59 3.16 7.74 -71.94
C LEU A 59 1.80 7.30 -71.38
N ALA A 60 1.04 6.49 -72.12
CA ALA A 60 -0.22 5.92 -71.64
C ALA A 60 -0.02 5.06 -70.38
N GLU A 61 1.07 4.31 -70.29
CA GLU A 61 1.38 3.54 -69.08
C GLU A 61 1.76 4.44 -67.90
N LYS A 62 2.52 5.51 -68.14
CA LYS A 62 2.80 6.52 -67.11
C LYS A 62 1.51 7.18 -66.61
N GLU A 63 0.56 7.49 -67.48
CA GLU A 63 -0.75 8.02 -67.09
C GLU A 63 -1.54 7.04 -66.20
N ARG A 64 -1.56 5.75 -66.53
CA ARG A 64 -2.18 4.72 -65.67
C ARG A 64 -1.51 4.60 -64.30
N ILE A 65 -0.18 4.71 -64.25
CA ILE A 65 0.56 4.70 -62.97
C ILE A 65 0.21 5.94 -62.15
N ILE A 66 0.18 7.12 -62.77
CA ILE A 66 -0.19 8.36 -62.11
C ILE A 66 -1.60 8.26 -61.51
N GLU A 67 -2.56 7.71 -62.24
CA GLU A 67 -3.93 7.60 -61.75
C GLU A 67 -4.04 6.64 -60.57
N ARG A 68 -3.37 5.48 -60.61
CA ARG A 68 -3.28 4.55 -59.46
C ARG A 68 -2.68 5.21 -58.23
N LEU A 69 -1.62 6.01 -58.40
CA LEU A 69 -0.99 6.72 -57.29
C LEU A 69 -1.90 7.81 -56.70
N LYS A 70 -2.71 8.50 -57.52
CA LYS A 70 -3.72 9.44 -57.03
C LYS A 70 -4.80 8.74 -56.22
N GLU A 71 -5.35 7.64 -56.74
CA GLU A 71 -6.37 6.84 -56.03
C GLU A 71 -5.84 6.32 -54.68
N GLN A 72 -4.59 5.83 -54.66
CA GLN A 72 -3.94 5.39 -53.44
C GLN A 72 -3.79 6.55 -52.44
N ARG A 73 -3.30 7.71 -52.89
CA ARG A 73 -3.16 8.90 -52.04
C ARG A 73 -4.50 9.33 -51.46
N GLU A 74 -5.56 9.37 -52.27
CA GLU A 74 -6.90 9.73 -51.79
C GLU A 74 -7.44 8.71 -50.79
N LYS A 75 -7.19 7.42 -51.00
CA LYS A 75 -7.59 6.36 -50.06
C LYS A 75 -6.86 6.54 -48.72
N GLU A 76 -5.54 6.72 -48.74
CA GLU A 76 -4.76 6.97 -47.53
C GLU A 76 -5.18 8.25 -46.80
N ASP A 77 -5.53 9.32 -47.52
CA ASP A 77 -5.99 10.56 -46.92
C ASP A 77 -7.38 10.39 -46.27
N ARG A 78 -8.28 9.59 -46.87
CA ARG A 78 -9.57 9.21 -46.25
C ARG A 78 -9.35 8.38 -44.98
N GLU A 79 -8.52 7.34 -45.05
CA GLU A 79 -8.23 6.47 -43.90
C GLU A 79 -7.63 7.25 -42.74
N LYS A 80 -6.65 8.13 -43.00
CA LYS A 80 -6.10 9.04 -41.97
C LYS A 80 -7.16 9.96 -41.37
N THR A 81 -8.07 10.47 -42.19
CA THR A 81 -9.14 11.35 -41.70
C THR A 81 -10.07 10.59 -40.75
N ASP A 82 -10.44 9.35 -41.09
CA ASP A 82 -11.27 8.49 -40.23
C ASP A 82 -10.55 8.08 -38.94
N GLU A 83 -9.24 7.80 -38.99
CA GLU A 83 -8.40 7.57 -37.81
C GLU A 83 -8.33 8.81 -36.89
N VAL A 84 -8.21 10.01 -37.46
CA VAL A 84 -8.24 11.26 -36.66
C VAL A 84 -9.60 11.48 -36.01
N GLU A 85 -10.71 11.25 -36.71
CA GLU A 85 -12.05 11.44 -36.12
C GLU A 85 -12.37 10.38 -35.05
N THR A 86 -11.91 9.13 -35.22
CA THR A 86 -12.04 8.08 -34.19
C THR A 86 -11.22 8.40 -32.94
N THR A 87 -9.95 8.75 -33.08
CA THR A 87 -9.09 9.13 -31.95
C THR A 87 -9.61 10.39 -31.22
N LYS A 88 -10.13 11.37 -31.95
CA LYS A 88 -10.78 12.56 -31.39
C LYS A 88 -12.04 12.22 -30.60
N LYS A 89 -12.84 11.25 -31.06
CA LYS A 89 -14.01 10.75 -30.32
C LYS A 89 -13.58 10.05 -29.03
N GLU A 90 -12.61 9.14 -29.09
CA GLU A 90 -12.06 8.46 -27.91
C GLU A 90 -11.51 9.47 -26.88
N LEU A 91 -10.81 10.51 -27.34
CA LEU A 91 -10.30 11.57 -26.48
C LEU A 91 -11.43 12.35 -25.78
N LYS A 92 -12.52 12.62 -26.49
CA LYS A 92 -13.70 13.28 -25.91
C LYS A 92 -14.34 12.40 -24.82
N ASP A 93 -14.53 11.11 -25.10
CA ASP A 93 -15.14 10.16 -24.15
C ASP A 93 -14.25 10.00 -22.90
N LEU A 94 -12.92 9.93 -23.07
CA LEU A 94 -11.97 9.91 -21.96
C LEU A 94 -12.02 11.20 -21.13
N LYS A 95 -12.14 12.36 -21.78
CA LYS A 95 -12.25 13.65 -21.09
C LYS A 95 -13.53 13.72 -20.25
N GLU A 96 -14.65 13.23 -20.77
CA GLU A 96 -15.92 13.15 -20.04
C GLU A 96 -15.80 12.19 -18.84
N LYS A 97 -15.14 11.02 -19.01
CA LYS A 97 -14.88 10.08 -17.92
C LYS A 97 -14.00 10.68 -16.82
N VAL A 98 -12.97 11.45 -17.19
CA VAL A 98 -12.12 12.19 -16.23
C VAL A 98 -12.94 13.24 -15.46
N SER A 99 -13.78 14.01 -16.14
CA SER A 99 -14.65 15.00 -15.47
C SER A 99 -15.63 14.33 -14.51
N GLN A 100 -16.19 13.17 -14.87
CA GLN A 100 -17.07 12.40 -13.99
C GLN A 100 -16.32 11.89 -12.74
N LEU A 101 -15.12 11.31 -12.91
CA LEU A 101 -14.31 10.84 -11.79
C LEU A 101 -13.86 11.99 -10.87
N GLN A 102 -13.58 13.17 -11.41
CA GLN A 102 -13.27 14.37 -10.62
C GLN A 102 -14.47 14.82 -9.77
N ALA A 103 -15.68 14.77 -10.33
CA ALA A 103 -16.90 15.08 -9.58
C ALA A 103 -17.14 14.06 -8.45
N GLU A 104 -17.00 12.77 -8.74
CA GLU A 104 -17.12 11.71 -7.73
C GLU A 104 -16.05 11.83 -6.63
N LEU A 105 -14.82 12.20 -6.99
CA LEU A 105 -13.76 12.45 -6.02
C LEU A 105 -14.12 13.60 -5.07
N ALA A 106 -14.63 14.73 -5.60
CA ALA A 106 -15.07 15.86 -4.79
C ALA A 106 -16.24 15.48 -3.86
N ASP A 107 -17.19 14.68 -4.32
CA ASP A 107 -18.28 14.15 -3.50
C ASP A 107 -17.76 13.23 -2.37
N ARG A 108 -16.73 12.43 -2.65
CA ARG A 108 -16.08 11.61 -1.61
C ARG A 108 -15.31 12.45 -0.60
N GLU A 109 -14.58 13.47 -1.05
CA GLU A 109 -13.87 14.40 -0.17
C GLU A 109 -14.83 15.10 0.81
N THR A 110 -15.98 15.57 0.31
CA THR A 110 -17.01 16.19 1.17
C THR A 110 -17.58 15.19 2.16
N SER A 111 -17.90 13.96 1.75
CA SER A 111 -18.37 12.90 2.66
C SER A 111 -17.34 12.55 3.75
N VAL A 112 -16.04 12.58 3.43
CA VAL A 112 -14.98 12.32 4.43
C VAL A 112 -14.92 13.44 5.46
N LEU A 113 -15.07 14.70 5.04
CA LEU A 113 -15.14 15.84 5.96
C LEU A 113 -16.32 15.71 6.92
N ASP A 114 -17.51 15.36 6.43
CA ASP A 114 -18.70 15.13 7.26
C ASP A 114 -18.49 14.00 8.28
N LEU A 115 -17.87 12.89 7.85
CA LEU A 115 -17.56 11.77 8.75
C LEU A 115 -16.54 12.18 9.82
N LYS A 116 -15.54 12.98 9.47
CA LYS A 116 -14.54 13.50 10.41
C LYS A 116 -15.17 14.42 11.45
N GLU A 117 -16.13 15.25 11.05
CA GLU A 117 -16.89 16.10 11.97
C GLU A 117 -17.75 15.26 12.92
N LYS A 118 -18.46 14.25 12.39
CA LYS A 118 -19.23 13.30 13.22
C LYS A 118 -18.33 12.57 14.21
N ALA A 119 -17.17 12.06 13.78
CA ALA A 119 -16.21 11.38 14.65
C ALA A 119 -15.70 12.31 15.76
N SER A 120 -15.39 13.57 15.42
CA SER A 120 -14.95 14.59 16.39
C SER A 120 -16.06 14.93 17.39
N SER A 121 -17.31 15.02 16.95
CA SER A 121 -18.47 15.23 17.82
C SER A 121 -18.69 14.07 18.80
N LEU A 122 -18.53 12.83 18.33
CA LEU A 122 -18.62 11.63 19.14
C LEU A 122 -17.48 11.57 20.16
N ALA A 123 -16.24 11.84 19.74
CA ALA A 123 -15.09 11.90 20.65
C ALA A 123 -15.29 12.93 21.76
N SER A 124 -15.79 14.14 21.44
CA SER A 124 -16.12 15.17 22.43
C SER A 124 -17.22 14.72 23.39
N SER A 125 -18.27 14.07 22.88
CA SER A 125 -19.36 13.52 23.69
C SER A 125 -18.87 12.43 24.64
N THR A 126 -18.04 11.51 24.16
CA THR A 126 -17.40 10.46 24.96
C THR A 126 -16.55 11.05 26.08
N LEU A 127 -15.71 12.05 25.79
CA LEU A 127 -14.90 12.74 26.79
C LEU A 127 -15.77 13.41 27.88
N LYS A 128 -16.88 14.05 27.49
CA LYS A 128 -17.84 14.64 28.45
C LYS A 128 -18.45 13.58 29.36
N LYS A 129 -18.85 12.43 28.81
CA LYS A 129 -19.39 11.31 29.59
C LYS A 129 -18.34 10.74 30.55
N GLU A 130 -17.11 10.58 30.09
CA GLU A 130 -16.00 10.09 30.90
C GLU A 130 -15.68 11.05 32.07
N ASN A 131 -15.65 12.35 31.83
CA ASN A 131 -15.47 13.35 32.90
C ASN A 131 -16.61 13.32 33.92
N ARG A 132 -17.85 13.09 33.45
CA ARG A 132 -19.02 12.94 34.34
C ARG A 132 -18.94 11.64 35.15
N LEU A 133 -18.48 10.55 34.54
CA LEU A 133 -18.24 9.27 35.21
C LEU A 133 -17.22 9.44 36.34
N LYS A 134 -16.03 10.00 36.05
CA LYS A 134 -14.98 10.28 37.04
C LYS A 134 -15.51 11.14 38.20
N SER A 135 -16.34 12.14 37.89
CA SER A 135 -16.96 12.99 38.91
C SER A 135 -17.94 12.21 39.80
N LEU A 136 -18.71 11.28 39.24
CA LEU A 136 -19.62 10.42 39.99
C LEU A 136 -18.86 9.40 40.83
N GLU A 137 -17.78 8.81 40.31
CA GLU A 137 -16.89 7.91 41.04
C GLU A 137 -16.29 8.59 42.28
N ILE A 138 -15.77 9.82 42.13
CA ILE A 138 -15.26 10.61 43.26
C ILE A 138 -16.35 10.86 44.30
N ASN A 139 -17.56 11.24 43.87
CA ASN A 139 -18.68 11.46 44.80
C ASN A 139 -19.09 10.17 45.52
N LEU A 140 -19.09 9.04 44.81
CA LEU A 140 -19.43 7.74 45.37
C LEU A 140 -18.41 7.33 46.44
N GLU A 141 -17.12 7.56 46.18
CA GLU A 141 -16.05 7.29 47.15
C GLU A 141 -16.17 8.19 48.39
N GLN A 142 -16.46 9.48 48.21
CA GLN A 142 -16.74 10.38 49.34
C GLN A 142 -17.95 9.92 50.17
N LYS A 143 -18.99 9.38 49.51
CA LYS A 143 -20.15 8.81 50.20
C LYS A 143 -19.82 7.53 50.95
N ARG A 144 -18.98 6.66 50.38
CA ARG A 144 -18.46 5.47 51.09
C ARG A 144 -17.69 5.85 52.34
N GLU A 145 -16.80 6.85 52.27
CA GLU A 145 -16.09 7.36 53.45
C GLU A 145 -17.04 7.92 54.52
N GLN A 146 -18.11 8.62 54.11
CA GLN A 146 -19.14 9.12 55.04
C GLN A 146 -19.88 7.96 55.72
N CYS A 147 -20.26 6.92 54.97
CA CYS A 147 -20.88 5.72 55.52
C CYS A 147 -19.95 5.03 56.53
N LEU A 148 -18.67 4.84 56.20
CA LEU A 148 -17.68 4.26 57.13
C LEU A 148 -17.53 5.08 58.42
N LYS A 149 -17.58 6.42 58.33
CA LYS A 149 -17.55 7.29 59.51
C LYS A 149 -18.79 7.09 60.39
N LEU A 150 -19.98 7.04 59.79
CA LEU A 150 -21.23 6.79 60.51
C LEU A 150 -21.27 5.40 61.13
N GLU A 151 -20.81 4.38 60.42
CA GLU A 151 -20.74 3.00 60.91
C GLU A 151 -19.79 2.89 62.11
N ASN A 152 -18.66 3.58 62.08
CA ASN A 152 -17.74 3.67 63.22
C ASN A 152 -18.37 4.41 64.42
N GLN A 153 -19.15 5.46 64.19
CA GLN A 153 -19.89 6.13 65.26
C GLN A 153 -20.96 5.21 65.86
N LEU A 154 -21.66 4.44 65.03
CA LEU A 154 -22.65 3.46 65.46
C LEU A 154 -22.00 2.36 66.33
N LYS A 155 -20.87 1.80 65.91
CA LYS A 155 -20.10 0.82 66.71
C LYS A 155 -19.70 1.37 68.07
N LYS A 156 -19.23 2.64 68.12
CA LYS A 156 -18.90 3.30 69.39
C LYS A 156 -20.13 3.46 70.28
N ALA A 157 -21.26 3.92 69.73
CA ALA A 157 -22.50 4.06 70.46
C ALA A 157 -23.01 2.72 71.00
N GLN A 158 -22.96 1.65 70.21
CA GLN A 158 -23.27 0.28 70.65
C GLN A 158 -22.36 -0.16 71.80
N SER A 159 -21.05 0.03 71.68
CA SER A 159 -20.11 -0.34 72.75
C SER A 159 -20.37 0.43 74.06
N ALA A 160 -20.71 1.72 73.96
CA ALA A 160 -21.07 2.54 75.11
C ALA A 160 -22.40 2.08 75.74
N ALA A 161 -23.39 1.72 74.92
CA ALA A 161 -24.65 1.17 75.39
C ALA A 161 -24.46 -0.18 76.11
N THR A 162 -23.63 -1.09 75.58
CA THR A 162 -23.33 -2.37 76.24
C THR A 162 -22.62 -2.18 77.58
N VAL A 163 -21.69 -1.21 77.69
CA VAL A 163 -21.02 -0.89 78.95
C VAL A 163 -22.00 -0.28 79.95
N SER A 164 -22.89 0.61 79.49
CA SER A 164 -23.94 1.18 80.34
C SER A 164 -24.89 0.10 80.86
N GLN A 165 -25.28 -0.85 80.02
CA GLN A 165 -26.14 -1.97 80.40
C GLN A 165 -25.47 -2.88 81.45
N ALA A 166 -24.21 -3.25 81.23
CA ALA A 166 -23.44 -4.02 82.20
C ALA A 166 -23.31 -3.27 83.54
N ASN A 167 -23.12 -1.95 83.51
CA ASN A 167 -23.09 -1.13 84.73
C ASN A 167 -24.44 -1.11 85.46
N THR A 168 -25.57 -1.01 84.75
CA THR A 168 -26.90 -1.10 85.37
C THR A 168 -27.14 -2.47 86.02
N GLU A 169 -26.77 -3.56 85.34
CA GLU A 169 -26.88 -4.92 85.89
C GLU A 169 -26.00 -5.11 87.13
N LEU A 170 -24.78 -4.54 87.12
CA LEU A 170 -23.90 -4.53 88.29
C LEU A 170 -24.50 -3.71 89.45
N CYS A 171 -25.07 -2.53 89.18
CA CYS A 171 -25.73 -1.72 90.20
C CYS A 171 -26.94 -2.45 90.82
N GLU A 172 -27.77 -3.10 90.01
CA GLU A 172 -28.88 -3.93 90.50
C GLU A 172 -28.37 -5.08 91.37
N ARG A 173 -27.29 -5.76 90.96
CA ARG A 173 -26.68 -6.84 91.74
C ARG A 173 -26.13 -6.35 93.08
N ILE A 174 -25.47 -5.19 93.09
CA ILE A 174 -24.99 -4.54 94.32
C ILE A 174 -26.17 -4.23 95.24
N SER A 175 -27.25 -3.65 94.72
CA SER A 175 -28.45 -3.32 95.50
C SER A 175 -29.10 -4.57 96.12
N CYS A 176 -29.21 -5.67 95.38
CA CYS A 176 -29.69 -6.94 95.94
C CYS A 176 -28.78 -7.45 97.07
N LEU A 177 -27.45 -7.41 96.88
CA LEU A 177 -26.50 -7.84 97.90
C LEU A 177 -26.55 -6.94 99.16
N GLU A 178 -26.72 -5.63 98.99
CA GLU A 178 -26.92 -4.69 100.11
C GLU A 178 -28.20 -5.02 100.89
N GLN A 179 -29.28 -5.38 100.20
CA GLN A 179 -30.52 -5.82 100.82
C GLN A 179 -30.36 -7.14 101.57
N GLU A 180 -29.65 -8.12 101.01
CA GLU A 180 -29.31 -9.39 101.68
C GLU A 180 -28.47 -9.14 102.95
N VAL A 181 -27.47 -8.25 102.87
CA VAL A 181 -26.64 -7.88 104.04
C VAL A 181 -27.47 -7.19 105.12
N ALA A 182 -28.39 -6.29 104.74
CA ALA A 182 -29.31 -5.65 105.68
C ALA A 182 -30.21 -6.68 106.37
N GLN A 183 -30.75 -7.64 105.62
CA GLN A 183 -31.56 -8.73 106.17
C GLN A 183 -30.75 -9.58 107.17
N HIS A 184 -29.53 -9.97 106.81
CA HIS A 184 -28.64 -10.72 107.71
C HIS A 184 -28.29 -9.95 108.99
N ARG A 185 -28.12 -8.62 108.91
CA ARG A 185 -27.93 -7.77 110.10
C ARG A 185 -29.16 -7.76 111.00
N GLU A 186 -30.36 -7.69 110.43
CA GLU A 186 -31.60 -7.73 111.19
C GLU A 186 -31.79 -9.10 111.87
N ASP A 187 -31.56 -10.20 111.14
CA ASP A 187 -31.64 -11.56 111.67
C ASP A 187 -30.60 -11.80 112.77
N ALA A 188 -29.37 -11.29 112.61
CA ALA A 188 -28.36 -11.31 113.66
C ALA A 188 -28.78 -10.50 114.88
N GLY A 189 -29.42 -9.34 114.70
CA GLY A 189 -29.98 -8.53 115.78
C GLY A 189 -31.09 -9.25 116.55
N LYS A 190 -31.99 -9.96 115.85
CA LYS A 190 -33.01 -10.82 116.46
C LYS A 190 -32.40 -11.98 117.25
N ALA A 191 -31.38 -12.62 116.70
CA ALA A 191 -30.66 -13.68 117.40
C ALA A 191 -29.94 -13.13 118.64
N GLN A 192 -29.37 -11.94 118.57
CA GLN A 192 -28.69 -11.28 119.69
C GLN A 192 -29.66 -10.88 120.80
N SER A 193 -30.85 -10.34 120.48
CA SER A 193 -31.87 -10.04 121.48
C SER A 193 -32.45 -11.31 122.12
N GLU A 194 -32.56 -12.41 121.37
CA GLU A 194 -32.93 -13.71 121.93
C GLU A 194 -31.84 -14.25 122.86
N VAL A 195 -30.57 -14.08 122.52
CA VAL A 195 -29.44 -14.41 123.42
C VAL A 195 -29.49 -13.58 124.70
N GLU A 196 -29.74 -12.27 124.61
CA GLU A 196 -29.89 -11.39 125.78
C GLU A 196 -31.08 -11.81 126.67
N ARG A 197 -32.22 -12.16 126.06
CA ARG A 197 -33.39 -12.68 126.76
C ARG A 197 -33.06 -13.99 127.50
N LEU A 198 -32.33 -14.91 126.85
CA LEU A 198 -31.88 -16.16 127.47
C LEU A 198 -30.87 -15.91 128.60
N LEU A 199 -29.99 -14.92 128.46
CA LEU A 199 -29.05 -14.51 129.51
C LEU A 199 -29.77 -13.90 130.72
N GLU A 200 -30.82 -13.11 130.52
CA GLU A 200 -31.64 -12.56 131.61
C GLU A 200 -32.37 -13.68 132.36
N ILE A 201 -32.91 -14.68 131.64
CA ILE A 201 -33.49 -15.89 132.25
C ILE A 201 -32.43 -16.64 133.07
N LEU A 202 -31.21 -16.82 132.54
CA LEU A 202 -30.12 -17.45 133.28
C LEU A 202 -29.77 -16.67 134.55
N ARG A 203 -29.78 -15.33 134.50
CA ARG A 203 -29.52 -14.47 135.66
C ARG A 203 -30.62 -14.56 136.72
N GLN A 204 -31.88 -14.64 136.32
CA GLN A 204 -33.01 -14.90 137.22
C GLN A 204 -32.91 -16.28 137.88
N MET A 205 -32.57 -17.32 137.10
CA MET A 205 -32.34 -18.67 137.61
C MET A 205 -31.16 -18.74 138.59
N GLU A 206 -30.09 -17.98 138.35
CA GLU A 206 -28.93 -17.89 139.24
C GLU A 206 -29.26 -17.14 140.55
N ASN A 207 -30.09 -16.09 140.48
CA ASN A 207 -30.58 -15.39 141.67
C ASN A 207 -31.53 -16.27 142.50
N GLU A 208 -32.46 -17.00 141.86
CA GLU A 208 -33.32 -17.97 142.55
C GLU A 208 -32.52 -19.10 143.23
N LYS A 209 -31.41 -19.54 142.60
CA LYS A 209 -30.47 -20.49 143.19
C LYS A 209 -29.76 -19.88 144.41
N ASN A 210 -29.27 -18.65 144.32
CA ASN A 210 -28.59 -17.97 145.43
C ASN A 210 -29.51 -17.67 146.63
N ASP A 211 -30.79 -17.38 146.39
CA ASP A 211 -31.80 -17.22 147.45
C ASP A 211 -32.17 -18.56 148.11
N LYS A 212 -32.14 -19.65 147.34
CA LYS A 212 -32.33 -21.03 147.86
C LYS A 212 -31.09 -21.52 148.62
N GLU A 213 -29.87 -21.15 148.23
CA GLU A 213 -28.63 -21.50 148.94
C GLU A 213 -28.47 -20.77 150.29
N LYS A 214 -29.04 -19.56 150.46
CA LYS A 214 -29.08 -18.86 151.76
C LYS A 214 -30.16 -19.35 152.74
N LYS A 215 -31.11 -20.18 152.29
CA LYS A 215 -32.18 -20.77 153.14
C LYS A 215 -31.86 -22.19 153.61
N ILE A 216 -30.70 -22.76 153.23
CA ILE A 216 -30.32 -24.18 153.44
C ILE A 216 -29.35 -24.41 154.62
N HIS A 217 -28.97 -23.39 155.40
CA HIS A 217 -28.04 -23.56 156.52
C HIS A 217 -28.64 -23.64 157.94
N GLU A 218 -29.94 -23.90 158.10
CA GLU A 218 -30.52 -23.93 159.46
C GLU A 218 -31.67 -24.91 159.75
N LEU A 219 -31.95 -25.92 158.92
CA LEU A 219 -32.77 -27.05 159.36
C LEU A 219 -32.31 -28.38 158.72
N GLU A 220 -31.47 -29.07 159.50
CA GLU A 220 -31.17 -30.48 159.40
C GLU A 220 -32.44 -31.35 159.58
N SER A 221 -32.32 -32.64 159.20
CA SER A 221 -33.00 -33.79 159.83
C SER A 221 -34.18 -34.44 159.07
N LEU A 222 -33.92 -35.71 158.72
CA LEU A 222 -34.83 -36.86 158.60
C LEU A 222 -35.65 -37.12 157.31
N ALA A 223 -35.21 -38.20 156.65
CA ALA A 223 -36.02 -39.38 156.31
C ALA A 223 -36.63 -39.53 154.89
N SER A 224 -36.16 -40.62 154.26
CA SER A 224 -36.95 -41.62 153.52
C SER A 224 -37.26 -41.44 152.03
N ARG A 225 -36.40 -42.10 151.22
CA ARG A 225 -36.65 -43.23 150.29
C ARG A 225 -37.75 -43.17 149.21
N GLN A 226 -37.33 -43.67 148.03
CA GLN A 226 -38.07 -44.36 146.94
C GLN A 226 -38.82 -43.46 145.94
N MET A 227 -38.88 -43.69 144.61
CA MET A 227 -38.42 -44.75 143.70
C MET A 227 -38.45 -44.22 142.23
N LYS A 228 -37.55 -44.75 141.38
CA LYS A 228 -37.64 -45.22 139.97
C LYS A 228 -38.64 -44.58 138.97
N ASP A 229 -38.33 -44.38 137.67
CA ASP A 229 -37.78 -45.32 136.64
C ASP A 229 -37.03 -44.54 135.50
N GLN A 230 -35.83 -44.96 135.04
CA GLN A 230 -35.52 -45.79 133.84
C GLN A 230 -35.96 -45.17 132.47
N THR A 231 -35.16 -45.00 131.40
CA THR A 231 -33.98 -45.73 130.89
C THR A 231 -33.31 -45.01 129.70
N LYS A 232 -31.96 -45.00 129.68
CA LYS A 232 -30.95 -45.32 128.62
C LYS A 232 -31.38 -45.30 127.14
N LYS A 233 -30.54 -45.10 126.11
CA LYS A 233 -29.12 -44.75 125.90
C LYS A 233 -28.97 -44.68 124.36
N VAL A 234 -28.17 -43.73 123.87
CA VAL A 234 -27.02 -43.94 122.96
C VAL A 234 -27.25 -44.49 121.54
N ALA A 235 -26.78 -43.64 120.61
CA ALA A 235 -26.05 -43.91 119.37
C ALA A 235 -26.70 -44.62 118.17
N ASN A 236 -26.79 -43.79 117.13
CA ASN A 236 -26.19 -43.95 115.80
C ASN A 236 -26.88 -44.73 114.68
N LEU A 237 -26.97 -43.99 113.56
CA LEU A 237 -26.93 -44.35 112.14
C LEU A 237 -28.22 -44.86 111.46
N LYS A 238 -28.81 -43.98 110.64
CA LYS A 238 -28.87 -44.07 109.16
C LYS A 238 -29.68 -42.88 108.63
N HIS A 239 -29.08 -41.99 107.84
CA HIS A 239 -29.13 -42.02 106.37
C HIS A 239 -30.55 -42.31 105.82
N LYS A 240 -31.19 -41.26 105.28
CA LYS A 240 -32.15 -41.27 104.13
C LYS A 240 -33.03 -40.01 104.17
N GLU A 241 -32.55 -38.87 103.68
CA GLU A 241 -33.41 -37.80 103.11
C GLU A 241 -32.66 -36.61 102.48
N GLN A 242 -31.50 -36.85 101.84
CA GLN A 242 -30.76 -35.76 101.19
C GLN A 242 -30.10 -36.24 99.89
N LEU A 243 -30.83 -37.02 99.10
CA LEU A 243 -30.40 -37.51 97.79
C LEU A 243 -31.48 -37.36 96.69
N GLU A 244 -32.65 -36.79 97.00
CA GLU A 244 -33.74 -36.59 96.03
C GLU A 244 -33.81 -35.14 95.49
N LYS A 245 -33.35 -34.12 96.22
CA LYS A 245 -33.30 -32.73 95.71
C LYS A 245 -32.07 -32.42 94.83
N SER A 246 -31.00 -33.20 94.94
CA SER A 246 -29.81 -33.08 94.09
C SER A 246 -29.96 -33.77 92.73
N ARG A 247 -30.81 -34.81 92.65
CA ARG A 247 -31.04 -35.58 91.42
C ARG A 247 -32.06 -34.92 90.49
N ASN A 248 -33.09 -34.26 91.03
CA ASN A 248 -34.05 -33.47 90.24
C ASN A 248 -33.48 -32.14 89.72
N ALA A 249 -32.52 -31.53 90.43
CA ALA A 249 -31.81 -30.34 89.93
C ALA A 249 -30.87 -30.68 88.76
N GLN A 250 -30.13 -31.80 88.86
CA GLN A 250 -29.26 -32.27 87.77
C GLN A 250 -30.03 -32.72 86.52
N LEU A 251 -31.20 -33.35 86.65
CA LEU A 251 -32.03 -33.71 85.50
C LEU A 251 -32.65 -32.49 84.80
N MET A 252 -33.04 -31.45 85.55
CA MET A 252 -33.54 -30.19 84.97
C MET A 252 -32.41 -29.37 84.33
N GLU A 253 -31.20 -29.37 84.90
CA GLU A 253 -30.04 -28.69 84.34
C GLU A 253 -29.46 -29.43 83.11
N GLU A 254 -29.51 -30.77 83.07
CA GLU A 254 -29.20 -31.58 81.88
C GLU A 254 -30.28 -31.47 80.80
N ALA A 255 -31.55 -31.33 81.16
CA ALA A 255 -32.64 -31.07 80.21
C ALA A 255 -32.50 -29.67 79.59
N LYS A 256 -32.21 -28.65 80.40
CA LYS A 256 -31.98 -27.28 79.93
C LYS A 256 -30.73 -27.17 79.06
N LYS A 257 -29.62 -27.82 79.44
CA LYS A 257 -28.42 -27.91 78.56
C LYS A 257 -28.67 -28.67 77.27
N ARG A 258 -29.53 -29.70 77.26
CA ARG A 258 -29.93 -30.37 76.02
C ARG A 258 -30.80 -29.48 75.14
N GLU A 259 -31.71 -28.70 75.74
CA GLU A 259 -32.55 -27.74 75.05
C GLU A 259 -31.75 -26.57 74.47
N ASP A 260 -30.82 -26.02 75.24
CA ASP A 260 -29.90 -24.96 74.80
C ASP A 260 -29.00 -25.47 73.66
N ASN A 261 -28.43 -26.68 73.77
CA ASN A 261 -27.67 -27.30 72.68
C ASN A 261 -28.52 -27.57 71.43
N LEU A 262 -29.77 -28.02 71.59
CA LEU A 262 -30.69 -28.25 70.47
C LEU A 262 -31.07 -26.94 69.79
N ASN A 263 -31.30 -25.88 70.56
CA ASN A 263 -31.57 -24.54 70.03
C ASN A 263 -30.35 -23.95 69.33
N GLU A 264 -29.15 -24.13 69.88
CA GLU A 264 -27.89 -23.67 69.28
C GLU A 264 -27.57 -24.43 68.00
N THR A 265 -27.78 -25.75 67.98
CA THR A 265 -27.66 -26.59 66.77
C THR A 265 -28.72 -26.21 65.73
N SER A 266 -29.95 -25.93 66.15
CA SER A 266 -31.02 -25.48 65.26
C SER A 266 -30.72 -24.10 64.66
N GLN A 267 -30.17 -23.18 65.45
CA GLN A 267 -29.75 -21.86 64.99
C GLN A 267 -28.58 -21.96 64.00
N GLN A 268 -27.58 -22.79 64.28
CA GLN A 268 -26.48 -23.07 63.34
C GLN A 268 -26.98 -23.66 62.01
N ILE A 269 -27.97 -24.55 62.04
CA ILE A 269 -28.57 -25.10 60.82
C ILE A 269 -29.32 -24.01 60.05
N LYS A 270 -30.08 -23.14 60.73
CA LYS A 270 -30.78 -22.01 60.09
C LYS A 270 -29.80 -21.01 59.47
N ASP A 271 -28.75 -20.66 60.18
CA ASP A 271 -27.72 -19.74 59.69
C ASP A 271 -26.96 -20.37 58.50
N SER A 272 -26.67 -21.67 58.56
CA SER A 272 -26.08 -22.41 57.44
C SER A 272 -27.01 -22.49 56.23
N LEU A 273 -28.33 -22.63 56.44
CA LEU A 273 -29.32 -22.63 55.38
C LEU A 273 -29.37 -21.25 54.70
N ARG A 274 -29.40 -20.18 55.49
CA ARG A 274 -29.43 -18.80 55.00
C ARG A 274 -28.19 -18.46 54.18
N LEU A 275 -27.01 -18.85 54.65
CA LEU A 275 -25.75 -18.72 53.90
C LEU A 275 -25.78 -19.48 52.57
N LYS A 276 -26.40 -20.67 52.54
CA LYS A 276 -26.55 -21.44 51.30
C LYS A 276 -27.55 -20.80 50.35
N GLU A 277 -28.64 -20.21 50.86
CA GLU A 277 -29.60 -19.45 50.06
C GLU A 277 -28.95 -18.19 49.46
N GLU A 278 -28.24 -17.40 50.26
CA GLU A 278 -27.45 -16.24 49.80
C GLU A 278 -26.44 -16.67 48.71
N ARG A 279 -25.76 -17.80 48.91
CA ARG A 279 -24.81 -18.34 47.92
C ARG A 279 -25.47 -18.82 46.63
N ILE A 280 -26.68 -19.39 46.70
CA ILE A 280 -27.45 -19.79 45.51
C ILE A 280 -27.86 -18.56 44.73
N GLU A 281 -28.33 -17.52 45.42
CA GLU A 281 -28.77 -16.26 44.80
C GLU A 281 -27.62 -15.56 44.06
N GLU A 282 -26.42 -15.51 44.65
CA GLU A 282 -25.20 -15.03 43.99
C GLU A 282 -24.85 -15.83 42.72
N LEU A 283 -24.96 -17.16 42.78
CA LEU A 283 -24.65 -18.03 41.63
C LEU A 283 -25.68 -17.86 40.51
N GLU A 284 -26.95 -17.67 40.85
CA GLU A 284 -28.00 -17.37 39.88
C GLU A 284 -27.81 -16.00 39.23
N GLU A 285 -27.37 -15.00 39.99
CA GLU A 285 -27.05 -13.67 39.46
C GLU A 285 -25.84 -13.72 38.51
N ALA A 286 -24.75 -14.39 38.93
CA ALA A 286 -23.59 -14.62 38.07
C ALA A 286 -23.95 -15.40 36.79
N LEU A 287 -24.89 -16.35 36.86
CA LEU A 287 -25.37 -17.08 35.69
C LEU A 287 -26.17 -16.17 34.75
N ARG A 288 -27.05 -15.31 35.29
CA ARG A 288 -27.80 -14.33 34.49
C ARG A 288 -26.85 -13.37 33.77
N GLU A 289 -25.84 -12.86 34.47
CA GLU A 289 -24.81 -12.00 33.88
C GLU A 289 -24.00 -12.75 32.81
N SER A 290 -23.59 -14.00 33.07
CA SER A 290 -22.87 -14.81 32.08
C SER A 290 -23.68 -15.01 30.80
N VAL A 291 -24.98 -15.31 30.92
CA VAL A 291 -25.86 -15.50 29.76
C VAL A 291 -26.03 -14.18 29.00
N GLN A 292 -26.20 -13.06 29.71
CA GLN A 292 -26.29 -11.75 29.10
C GLN A 292 -25.01 -11.38 28.34
N ILE A 293 -23.84 -11.60 28.94
CA ILE A 293 -22.54 -11.37 28.30
C ILE A 293 -22.39 -12.24 27.04
N THR A 294 -22.81 -13.51 27.10
CA THR A 294 -22.78 -14.39 25.92
C THR A 294 -23.67 -13.87 24.80
N ALA A 295 -24.90 -13.44 25.10
CA ALA A 295 -25.82 -12.90 24.11
C ALA A 295 -25.29 -11.58 23.49
N GLU A 296 -24.76 -10.67 24.32
CA GLU A 296 -24.15 -9.43 23.84
C GLU A 296 -22.93 -9.71 22.94
N ARG A 297 -22.09 -10.68 23.33
CA ARG A 297 -20.95 -11.11 22.52
C ARG A 297 -21.38 -11.68 21.17
N GLU A 298 -22.42 -12.51 21.12
CA GLU A 298 -22.93 -13.07 19.86
C GLU A 298 -23.44 -11.98 18.91
N VAL A 299 -24.12 -10.95 19.43
CA VAL A 299 -24.57 -9.81 18.63
C VAL A 299 -23.39 -9.03 18.05
N VAL A 300 -22.37 -8.76 18.85
CA VAL A 300 -21.14 -8.09 18.37
C VAL A 300 -20.44 -8.94 17.31
N LEU A 301 -20.36 -10.26 17.52
CA LEU A 301 -19.74 -11.17 16.56
C LEU A 301 -20.48 -11.18 15.21
N ALA A 302 -21.81 -11.18 15.24
CA ALA A 302 -22.62 -11.08 14.02
C ALA A 302 -22.47 -9.72 13.32
N GLN A 303 -22.35 -8.62 14.07
CA GLN A 303 -22.07 -7.29 13.52
C GLN A 303 -20.70 -7.21 12.87
N GLU A 304 -19.67 -7.74 13.54
CA GLU A 304 -18.30 -7.81 13.01
C GLU A 304 -18.24 -8.70 11.76
N GLU A 305 -18.92 -9.83 11.74
CA GLU A 305 -18.95 -10.72 10.57
C GLU A 305 -19.65 -10.06 9.38
N GLN A 306 -20.72 -9.30 9.61
CA GLN A 306 -21.39 -8.52 8.57
C GLN A 306 -20.51 -7.37 8.06
N ALA A 307 -19.79 -6.68 8.94
CA ALA A 307 -18.84 -5.62 8.57
C ALA A 307 -17.66 -6.20 7.77
N ARG A 308 -17.13 -7.36 8.18
CA ARG A 308 -16.08 -8.08 7.47
C ARG A 308 -16.53 -8.48 6.07
N MET A 309 -17.72 -9.05 5.92
CA MET A 309 -18.29 -9.42 4.62
C MET A 309 -18.47 -8.20 3.70
N GLN A 310 -18.87 -7.05 4.24
CA GLN A 310 -18.95 -5.80 3.46
C GLN A 310 -17.58 -5.31 3.01
N SER A 311 -16.58 -5.37 3.89
CA SER A 311 -15.20 -5.00 3.57
C SER A 311 -14.59 -5.95 2.53
N GLU A 312 -14.78 -7.26 2.67
CA GLU A 312 -14.35 -8.27 1.68
C GLU A 312 -14.93 -7.97 0.30
N LYS A 313 -16.23 -7.64 0.23
CA LYS A 313 -16.86 -7.27 -1.04
C LYS A 313 -16.29 -5.98 -1.64
N GLN A 314 -16.00 -4.96 -0.82
CA GLN A 314 -15.37 -3.73 -1.30
C GLN A 314 -13.96 -3.99 -1.85
N VAL A 315 -13.19 -4.87 -1.20
CA VAL A 315 -11.87 -5.28 -1.68
C VAL A 315 -11.98 -6.02 -3.00
N GLU A 316 -12.94 -6.93 -3.14
CA GLU A 316 -13.17 -7.67 -4.39
C GLU A 316 -13.56 -6.73 -5.55
N ASP A 317 -14.48 -5.79 -5.31
CA ASP A 317 -14.85 -4.76 -6.29
C ASP A 317 -13.65 -3.89 -6.71
N LEU A 318 -12.79 -3.52 -5.75
CA LEU A 318 -11.56 -2.77 -6.03
C LEU A 318 -10.53 -3.59 -6.83
N LEU A 319 -10.36 -4.88 -6.53
CA LEU A 319 -9.48 -5.76 -7.29
C LEU A 319 -9.94 -5.88 -8.74
N VAL A 320 -11.24 -6.04 -8.98
CA VAL A 320 -11.81 -6.06 -10.34
C VAL A 320 -11.61 -4.73 -11.06
N ALA A 321 -11.77 -3.60 -10.36
CA ALA A 321 -11.50 -2.29 -10.93
C ALA A 321 -10.02 -2.11 -11.29
N MET A 322 -9.11 -2.54 -10.41
CA MET A 322 -7.66 -2.49 -10.63
C MET A 322 -7.25 -3.33 -11.85
N GLU A 323 -7.82 -4.53 -12.01
CA GLU A 323 -7.55 -5.38 -13.18
C GLU A 323 -8.04 -4.73 -14.48
N LYS A 324 -9.19 -4.04 -14.47
CA LYS A 324 -9.66 -3.27 -15.64
C LYS A 324 -8.69 -2.13 -15.99
N VAL A 325 -8.21 -1.38 -15.01
CA VAL A 325 -7.22 -0.30 -15.23
C VAL A 325 -5.93 -0.86 -15.80
N LYS A 326 -5.47 -2.01 -15.31
CA LYS A 326 -4.28 -2.69 -15.84
C LYS A 326 -4.46 -3.11 -17.29
N GLN A 327 -5.64 -3.63 -17.66
CA GLN A 327 -5.97 -3.96 -19.05
C GLN A 327 -6.04 -2.72 -19.94
N GLU A 328 -6.66 -1.63 -19.48
CA GLU A 328 -6.68 -0.34 -20.20
C GLU A 328 -5.26 0.20 -20.42
N LEU A 329 -4.37 0.07 -19.42
CA LEU A 329 -2.96 0.47 -19.53
C LEU A 329 -2.20 -0.34 -20.59
N GLU A 330 -2.38 -1.66 -20.63
CA GLU A 330 -1.73 -2.51 -21.64
C GLU A 330 -2.23 -2.18 -23.06
N VAL A 331 -3.53 -1.89 -23.23
CA VAL A 331 -4.07 -1.40 -24.50
C VAL A 331 -3.44 -0.06 -24.89
N MET A 332 -3.28 0.87 -23.95
CA MET A 332 -2.62 2.16 -24.20
C MET A 332 -1.15 1.98 -24.58
N LYS A 333 -0.41 1.08 -23.92
CA LYS A 333 1.00 0.76 -24.29
C LYS A 333 1.09 0.22 -25.72
N ALA A 334 0.19 -0.68 -26.11
CA ALA A 334 0.16 -1.22 -27.46
C ALA A 334 -0.15 -0.13 -28.50
N LYS A 335 -1.13 0.75 -28.23
CA LYS A 335 -1.43 1.92 -29.08
C LYS A 335 -0.20 2.84 -29.22
N LEU A 336 0.48 3.14 -28.11
CA LEU A 336 1.68 3.99 -28.12
C LEU A 336 2.79 3.36 -28.99
N SER A 337 3.07 2.08 -28.82
CA SER A 337 4.08 1.37 -29.62
C SER A 337 3.74 1.39 -31.12
N SER A 338 2.48 1.19 -31.48
CA SER A 338 2.03 1.29 -32.88
C SER A 338 2.21 2.71 -33.45
N THR A 339 1.86 3.75 -32.69
CA THR A 339 2.07 5.14 -33.14
C THR A 339 3.55 5.50 -33.28
N GLN A 340 4.42 4.98 -32.41
CA GLN A 340 5.87 5.16 -32.51
C GLN A 340 6.44 4.49 -33.75
N LEU A 341 5.98 3.27 -34.08
CA LEU A 341 6.40 2.58 -35.29
C LEU A 341 5.97 3.35 -36.54
N SER A 342 4.72 3.82 -36.59
CA SER A 342 4.21 4.64 -37.70
C SER A 342 5.01 5.94 -37.85
N LEU A 343 5.37 6.60 -36.75
CA LEU A 343 6.23 7.79 -36.78
C LEU A 343 7.61 7.47 -37.38
N ALA A 344 8.26 6.40 -36.92
CA ALA A 344 9.56 5.98 -37.43
C ALA A 344 9.50 5.66 -38.94
N GLU A 345 8.43 5.01 -39.40
CA GLU A 345 8.19 4.78 -40.82
C GLU A 345 8.08 6.12 -41.58
N LYS A 346 7.30 7.09 -41.09
CA LYS A 346 7.17 8.40 -41.73
C LYS A 346 8.50 9.17 -41.76
N GLU A 347 9.31 9.09 -40.71
CA GLU A 347 10.66 9.66 -40.67
C GLU A 347 11.60 9.01 -41.69
N GLY A 348 11.49 7.68 -41.86
CA GLY A 348 12.17 6.94 -42.92
C GLY A 348 11.78 7.42 -44.32
N HIS A 349 10.48 7.56 -44.59
CA HIS A 349 9.96 8.08 -45.86
C HIS A 349 10.44 9.50 -46.13
N LEU A 350 10.42 10.38 -45.12
CA LEU A 350 10.91 11.75 -45.25
C LEU A 350 12.41 11.78 -45.57
N THR A 351 13.19 10.91 -44.94
CA THR A 351 14.63 10.76 -45.22
C THR A 351 14.87 10.27 -46.65
N ALA A 352 14.09 9.29 -47.11
CA ALA A 352 14.16 8.80 -48.49
C ALA A 352 13.82 9.88 -49.52
N LEU A 353 12.72 10.62 -49.32
CA LEU A 353 12.32 11.74 -50.19
C LEU A 353 13.37 12.85 -50.22
N ARG A 354 14.02 13.15 -49.08
CA ARG A 354 15.14 14.10 -49.04
C ARG A 354 16.33 13.61 -49.86
N ALA A 355 16.69 12.34 -49.73
CA ALA A 355 17.77 11.74 -50.52
C ALA A 355 17.45 11.73 -52.02
N GLU A 356 16.22 11.39 -52.39
CA GLU A 356 15.75 11.40 -53.77
C GLU A 356 15.78 12.81 -54.35
N ARG A 357 15.29 13.82 -53.61
CA ARG A 357 15.37 15.23 -54.01
C ARG A 357 16.81 15.67 -54.24
N ARG A 358 17.76 15.24 -53.40
CA ARG A 358 19.20 15.52 -53.59
C ARG A 358 19.72 14.90 -54.88
N LYS A 359 19.41 13.63 -55.13
CA LYS A 359 19.80 12.93 -56.37
C LYS A 359 19.28 13.65 -57.62
N HIS A 360 18.00 14.03 -57.62
CA HIS A 360 17.41 14.78 -58.74
C HIS A 360 18.10 16.12 -58.97
N LEU A 361 18.49 16.81 -57.89
CA LEU A 361 19.21 18.09 -58.00
C LEU A 361 20.60 17.90 -58.61
N GLU A 362 21.31 16.83 -58.23
CA GLU A 362 22.60 16.46 -58.82
C GLU A 362 22.48 16.14 -60.32
N GLU A 363 21.50 15.31 -60.70
CA GLU A 363 21.21 14.97 -62.10
C GLU A 363 20.90 16.22 -62.94
N VAL A 364 20.12 17.17 -62.42
CA VAL A 364 19.82 18.44 -63.11
C VAL A 364 21.07 19.30 -63.29
N LEU A 365 21.97 19.34 -62.29
CA LEU A 365 23.22 20.09 -62.41
C LEU A 365 24.17 19.46 -63.42
N GLU A 366 24.21 18.13 -63.50
CA GLU A 366 24.97 17.37 -64.48
C GLU A 366 24.45 17.59 -65.90
N MET A 367 23.15 17.44 -66.14
CA MET A 367 22.54 17.73 -67.45
C MET A 367 22.84 19.16 -67.92
N LYS A 368 22.79 20.15 -67.01
CA LYS A 368 23.17 21.54 -67.34
C LYS A 368 24.64 21.67 -67.73
N GLN A 369 25.53 20.93 -67.06
CA GLN A 369 26.96 20.93 -67.38
C GLN A 369 27.22 20.31 -68.76
N GLU A 370 26.58 19.18 -69.07
CA GLU A 370 26.66 18.52 -70.37
C GLU A 370 26.13 19.40 -71.51
N ALA A 371 24.97 20.04 -71.30
CA ALA A 371 24.39 20.97 -72.28
C ALA A 371 25.31 22.17 -72.59
N LEU A 372 25.96 22.73 -71.56
CA LEU A 372 26.95 23.80 -71.73
C LEU A 372 28.18 23.32 -72.49
N LEU A 373 28.69 22.12 -72.19
CA LEU A 373 29.82 21.52 -72.91
C LEU A 373 29.49 21.26 -74.39
N ALA A 374 28.30 20.73 -74.67
CA ALA A 374 27.82 20.51 -76.04
C ALA A 374 27.71 21.83 -76.81
N ALA A 375 27.14 22.88 -76.22
CA ALA A 375 27.03 24.19 -76.83
C ALA A 375 28.42 24.82 -77.11
N ILE A 376 29.38 24.67 -76.19
CA ILE A 376 30.77 25.12 -76.41
C ILE A 376 31.39 24.36 -77.59
N SER A 377 31.23 23.04 -77.63
CA SER A 377 31.75 22.20 -78.71
C SER A 377 31.14 22.57 -80.07
N GLU A 378 29.84 22.88 -80.12
CA GLU A 378 29.17 23.38 -81.32
C GLU A 378 29.77 24.72 -81.78
N LYS A 379 30.01 25.66 -80.86
CA LYS A 379 30.66 26.93 -81.17
C LYS A 379 32.08 26.72 -81.70
N ASP A 380 32.86 25.80 -81.12
CA ASP A 380 34.20 25.47 -81.60
C ASP A 380 34.18 24.85 -83.01
N ALA A 381 33.23 23.96 -83.31
CA ALA A 381 33.05 23.40 -84.65
C ALA A 381 32.70 24.49 -85.68
N ASN A 382 31.78 25.41 -85.33
CA ASN A 382 31.39 26.52 -86.19
C ASN A 382 32.55 27.50 -86.45
N ILE A 383 33.36 27.80 -85.42
CA ILE A 383 34.58 28.60 -85.56
C ILE A 383 35.56 27.91 -86.52
N ALA A 384 35.83 26.62 -86.33
CA ALA A 384 36.74 25.85 -87.18
C ALA A 384 36.26 25.82 -88.65
N LEU A 385 34.96 25.61 -88.89
CA LEU A 385 34.37 25.62 -90.23
C LEU A 385 34.52 27.00 -90.91
N LEU A 386 34.26 28.09 -90.20
CA LEU A 386 34.43 29.44 -90.73
C LEU A 386 35.90 29.80 -90.96
N GLU A 387 36.80 29.37 -90.08
CA GLU A 387 38.24 29.59 -90.22
C GLU A 387 38.82 28.81 -91.43
N LEU A 388 38.34 27.58 -91.69
CA LEU A 388 38.75 26.76 -92.83
C LEU A 388 38.12 27.20 -94.16
N SER A 389 36.90 27.75 -94.15
CA SER A 389 36.17 28.17 -95.36
C SER A 389 36.44 29.61 -95.79
N SER A 390 37.07 30.44 -94.94
CA SER A 390 37.23 31.87 -95.22
C SER A 390 38.47 32.20 -96.08
N SER A 391 38.23 33.02 -97.12
CA SER A 391 39.27 33.75 -97.85
C SER A 391 39.35 35.19 -97.33
N LYS A 392 39.94 35.43 -96.14
CA LYS A 392 40.25 36.77 -95.56
C LYS A 392 39.16 37.87 -95.70
N LYS A 393 37.87 37.53 -95.76
CA LYS A 393 36.78 38.51 -95.88
C LYS A 393 36.49 39.11 -94.51
N LYS A 394 36.32 40.44 -94.45
CA LYS A 394 36.07 41.17 -93.19
C LYS A 394 34.84 40.65 -92.43
N LYS A 395 33.76 40.33 -93.15
CA LYS A 395 32.50 39.83 -92.57
C LYS A 395 32.65 38.47 -91.87
N THR A 396 33.39 37.53 -92.47
CA THR A 396 33.64 36.20 -91.84
C THR A 396 34.52 36.33 -90.60
N GLN A 397 35.45 37.29 -90.58
CA GLN A 397 36.29 37.57 -89.41
C GLN A 397 35.48 38.16 -88.24
N GLU A 398 34.51 39.03 -88.55
CA GLU A 398 33.59 39.59 -87.56
C GLU A 398 32.68 38.51 -86.95
N GLU A 399 32.16 37.59 -87.77
CA GLU A 399 31.36 36.43 -87.32
C GLU A 399 32.17 35.48 -86.44
N VAL A 400 33.42 35.14 -86.81
CA VAL A 400 34.33 34.34 -85.96
C VAL A 400 34.60 35.04 -84.63
N SER A 401 34.79 36.36 -84.64
CA SER A 401 35.01 37.13 -83.42
C SER A 401 33.77 37.16 -82.52
N ALA A 402 32.57 37.18 -83.10
CA ALA A 402 31.31 37.07 -82.35
C ALA A 402 31.16 35.69 -81.71
N LEU A 403 31.39 34.60 -82.46
CA LEU A 403 31.34 33.23 -81.95
C LEU A 403 32.35 32.98 -80.83
N LYS A 404 33.56 33.57 -80.91
CA LYS A 404 34.55 33.50 -79.83
C LYS A 404 34.05 34.16 -78.54
N ARG A 405 33.41 35.33 -78.62
CA ARG A 405 32.80 36.00 -77.44
C ARG A 405 31.65 35.20 -76.86
N GLU A 406 30.79 34.63 -77.70
CA GLU A 406 29.70 33.75 -77.25
C GLU A 406 30.25 32.49 -76.56
N LYS A 407 31.30 31.89 -77.11
CA LYS A 407 31.99 30.75 -76.50
C LYS A 407 32.56 31.12 -75.13
N ASP A 408 33.26 32.24 -75.02
CA ASP A 408 33.85 32.69 -73.76
C ASP A 408 32.77 32.92 -72.68
N SER A 409 31.59 33.41 -73.08
CA SER A 409 30.42 33.52 -72.19
C SER A 409 29.92 32.16 -71.72
N LEU A 410 29.80 31.17 -72.62
CA LEU A 410 29.40 29.80 -72.27
C LEU A 410 30.44 29.11 -71.37
N VAL A 411 31.73 29.33 -71.60
CA VAL A 411 32.82 28.84 -70.75
C VAL A 411 32.74 29.44 -69.35
N HIS A 412 32.38 30.73 -69.23
CA HIS A 412 32.18 31.37 -67.94
C HIS A 412 30.97 30.76 -67.20
N GLN A 413 29.86 30.54 -67.89
CA GLN A 413 28.68 29.86 -67.34
C GLN A 413 29.00 28.43 -66.89
N LEU A 414 29.80 27.69 -67.66
CA LEU A 414 30.27 26.35 -67.30
C LEU A 414 31.09 26.37 -66.00
N LYS A 415 32.03 27.32 -65.85
CA LYS A 415 32.81 27.48 -64.61
C LYS A 415 31.91 27.76 -63.40
N GLN A 416 30.94 28.66 -63.55
CA GLN A 416 29.98 28.95 -62.49
C GLN A 416 29.14 27.72 -62.14
N GLN A 417 28.71 26.95 -63.15
CA GLN A 417 27.93 25.74 -62.95
C GLN A 417 28.73 24.65 -62.23
N THR A 418 30.01 24.46 -62.57
CA THR A 418 30.91 23.54 -61.86
C THR A 418 31.07 23.96 -60.40
N GLN A 419 31.20 25.26 -60.12
CA GLN A 419 31.27 25.78 -58.76
C GLN A 419 29.96 25.55 -57.99
N ASN A 420 28.80 25.76 -58.62
CA ASN A 420 27.50 25.49 -58.00
C ASN A 420 27.34 24.00 -57.66
N ARG A 421 27.79 23.10 -58.54
CA ARG A 421 27.78 21.65 -58.28
C ARG A 421 28.67 21.27 -57.11
N MET A 422 29.88 21.82 -57.04
CA MET A 422 30.79 21.58 -55.90
C MET A 422 30.21 22.11 -54.58
N LYS A 423 29.56 23.29 -54.61
CA LYS A 423 28.93 23.86 -53.42
C LYS A 423 27.78 23.00 -52.90
N LEU A 424 26.94 22.49 -53.81
CA LEU A 424 25.87 21.56 -53.45
C LEU A 424 26.44 20.29 -52.78
N MET A 425 27.50 19.72 -53.34
CA MET A 425 28.17 18.56 -52.76
C MET A 425 28.75 18.82 -51.37
N ALA A 426 29.21 20.04 -51.10
CA ALA A 426 29.73 20.44 -49.78
C ALA A 426 28.60 20.63 -48.75
N ASP A 427 27.51 21.33 -49.13
CA ASP A 427 26.35 21.57 -48.26
C ASP A 427 25.65 20.23 -47.87
N ASN A 428 25.81 19.18 -48.69
CA ASN A 428 25.26 17.85 -48.41
C ASN A 428 25.97 17.08 -47.28
N TYR A 429 27.22 17.39 -46.93
CA TYR A 429 27.93 16.72 -45.82
C TYR A 429 27.50 17.24 -44.43
N GLU A 430 27.02 18.48 -44.35
CA GLU A 430 26.58 19.06 -43.06
C GLU A 430 25.25 18.47 -42.56
N ASP A 431 24.35 18.06 -43.47
CA ASP A 431 23.04 17.47 -43.14
C ASP A 431 23.15 16.06 -42.52
N ASP A 432 24.15 15.26 -42.95
CA ASP A 432 24.43 13.94 -42.36
C ASP A 432 25.19 14.06 -41.01
N HIS A 433 26.02 15.09 -40.83
CA HIS A 433 26.70 15.32 -39.55
C HIS A 433 25.76 15.82 -38.44
N LEU A 434 24.64 16.48 -38.78
CA LEU A 434 23.60 16.83 -37.80
C LEU A 434 22.86 15.60 -37.25
N LYS A 435 22.83 14.48 -37.99
CA LYS A 435 22.35 13.18 -37.48
C LYS A 435 23.40 12.44 -36.65
N ALA A 436 24.68 12.53 -37.00
CA ALA A 436 25.77 11.86 -36.27
C ALA A 436 26.19 12.58 -34.97
N ALA A 437 25.90 13.89 -34.83
CA ALA A 437 26.24 14.67 -33.63
C ALA A 437 25.22 14.55 -32.48
N SER A 438 24.18 13.73 -32.63
CA SER A 438 23.32 13.31 -31.51
C SER A 438 23.70 11.89 -31.10
N PRO A 439 24.54 11.69 -30.08
CA PRO A 439 24.94 10.36 -29.61
C PRO A 439 23.80 9.73 -28.78
N ASN A 440 22.63 9.50 -29.37
CA ASN A 440 21.53 8.82 -28.66
C ASN A 440 20.42 8.20 -29.54
N SER A 441 20.61 8.01 -30.85
CA SER A 441 19.51 7.51 -31.72
C SER A 441 19.46 6.00 -31.95
N GLU A 442 20.35 5.18 -31.36
CA GLU A 442 20.36 3.72 -31.57
C GLU A 442 20.06 2.87 -30.31
N LEU A 443 19.35 3.43 -29.33
CA LEU A 443 18.84 2.65 -28.19
C LEU A 443 17.32 2.78 -28.10
N PRO A 444 16.60 1.68 -27.80
CA PRO A 444 15.15 1.68 -27.74
C PRO A 444 14.69 2.65 -26.65
N ASN A 445 14.06 3.74 -27.08
CA ASN A 445 13.22 4.66 -26.30
C ASN A 445 13.62 4.83 -24.82
N ASN A 446 14.80 5.39 -24.54
CA ASN A 446 15.18 5.80 -23.19
C ASN A 446 14.81 7.28 -22.99
N HIS A 447 13.54 7.56 -22.72
CA HIS A 447 13.19 8.78 -22.00
C HIS A 447 13.94 8.72 -20.67
N LYS A 448 14.98 9.55 -20.48
CA LYS A 448 15.63 9.68 -19.17
C LYS A 448 14.53 9.99 -18.15
N PRO A 449 14.29 9.12 -17.16
CA PRO A 449 13.17 9.31 -16.25
C PRO A 449 13.31 10.66 -15.55
N SER A 450 12.20 11.39 -15.44
CA SER A 450 12.14 12.61 -14.64
C SER A 450 12.63 12.32 -13.22
N PRO A 451 13.23 13.28 -12.48
CA PRO A 451 13.58 13.10 -11.07
C PRO A 451 12.46 12.44 -10.23
N ASP A 452 11.21 12.81 -10.50
CA ASP A 452 10.02 12.23 -9.85
C ASP A 452 9.78 10.76 -10.21
N GLN A 453 10.16 10.34 -11.42
CA GLN A 453 10.06 8.94 -11.87
C GLN A 453 11.17 8.06 -11.28
N ILE A 454 12.29 8.65 -10.82
CA ILE A 454 13.39 7.92 -10.17
C ILE A 454 13.12 7.74 -8.67
N LEU A 455 12.44 8.70 -8.03
CA LEU A 455 12.17 8.67 -6.59
C LEU A 455 11.35 7.45 -6.14
N SER A 456 10.33 7.05 -6.92
CA SER A 456 9.47 5.91 -6.56
C SER A 456 10.23 4.57 -6.55
N PRO A 457 10.94 4.17 -7.64
CA PRO A 457 11.79 2.98 -7.61
C PRO A 457 12.81 2.99 -6.47
N LEU A 458 13.40 4.15 -6.16
CA LEU A 458 14.44 4.29 -5.15
C LEU A 458 13.87 4.09 -3.72
N LEU A 459 12.64 4.56 -3.46
CA LEU A 459 11.91 4.28 -2.23
C LEU A 459 11.52 2.80 -2.11
N ASP A 460 11.07 2.18 -3.20
CA ASP A 460 10.72 0.75 -3.24
C ASP A 460 11.94 -0.13 -2.96
N LEU A 461 13.07 0.16 -3.61
CA LEU A 461 14.37 -0.50 -3.36
C LEU A 461 14.83 -0.34 -1.91
N SER A 462 14.68 0.85 -1.33
CA SER A 462 14.99 1.09 0.09
C SER A 462 14.12 0.22 1.02
N GLN A 463 12.82 0.11 0.74
CA GLN A 463 11.92 -0.75 1.52
C GLN A 463 12.27 -2.23 1.37
N ASN A 464 12.53 -2.69 0.15
CA ASN A 464 12.92 -4.08 -0.12
C ASN A 464 14.23 -4.43 0.57
N ARG A 465 15.22 -3.54 0.50
CA ARG A 465 16.49 -3.69 1.22
C ARG A 465 16.30 -3.86 2.73
N ASN A 466 15.38 -3.11 3.33
CA ASN A 466 15.05 -3.25 4.76
C ASN A 466 14.39 -4.60 5.08
N LYS A 467 13.47 -5.06 4.24
CA LYS A 467 12.89 -6.40 4.35
C LYS A 467 13.97 -7.49 4.23
N LEU A 468 14.88 -7.34 3.29
CA LEU A 468 15.98 -8.26 3.08
C LEU A 468 16.92 -8.31 4.28
N LYS A 469 17.24 -7.16 4.88
CA LYS A 469 18.04 -7.10 6.12
C LYS A 469 17.35 -7.83 7.27
N LEU A 470 16.03 -7.65 7.44
CA LEU A 470 15.26 -8.38 8.45
C LEU A 470 15.27 -9.89 8.19
N TYR A 471 15.09 -10.29 6.94
CA TYR A 471 15.14 -11.69 6.54
C TYR A 471 16.51 -12.32 6.80
N ILE A 472 17.58 -11.66 6.39
CA ILE A 472 18.96 -12.07 6.67
C ILE A 472 19.20 -12.16 8.17
N SER A 473 18.73 -11.19 8.96
CA SER A 473 18.83 -11.21 10.42
C SER A 473 18.17 -12.45 11.01
N HIS A 474 16.96 -12.79 10.54
CA HIS A 474 16.23 -13.97 10.99
C HIS A 474 16.96 -15.28 10.64
N LEU A 475 17.41 -15.42 9.38
CA LEU A 475 18.20 -16.59 8.97
C LEU A 475 19.48 -16.74 9.79
N THR A 476 20.16 -15.62 10.04
CA THR A 476 21.41 -15.59 10.82
C THR A 476 21.16 -16.01 12.27
N LEU A 477 20.07 -15.55 12.88
CA LEU A 477 19.65 -15.97 14.24
C LEU A 477 19.32 -17.46 14.30
N LEU A 478 18.56 -17.98 13.33
CA LEU A 478 18.25 -19.42 13.25
C LEU A 478 19.52 -20.28 13.16
N CYS A 479 20.49 -19.86 12.35
CA CYS A 479 21.79 -20.51 12.29
C CYS A 479 22.53 -20.47 13.65
N GLN A 480 22.55 -19.31 14.32
CA GLN A 480 23.23 -19.13 15.61
C GLN A 480 22.62 -19.97 16.74
N GLU A 481 21.28 -20.10 16.78
CA GLU A 481 20.58 -20.90 17.80
C GLU A 481 20.84 -22.40 17.65
N ARG A 482 21.16 -22.86 16.44
CA ARG A 482 21.32 -24.29 16.12
C ARG A 482 22.77 -24.73 16.10
N ASP A 483 23.58 -24.11 15.25
CA ASP A 483 25.03 -24.34 15.21
C ASP A 483 25.74 -23.10 14.67
N PRO A 484 26.44 -22.34 15.54
CA PRO A 484 27.21 -21.15 15.13
C PRO A 484 28.27 -21.42 14.06
N ILE A 485 28.73 -22.68 13.90
CA ILE A 485 29.74 -23.06 12.90
C ILE A 485 29.22 -22.86 11.46
N ILE A 486 27.91 -22.88 11.25
CA ILE A 486 27.27 -22.66 9.93
C ILE A 486 27.70 -21.30 9.34
N LEU A 487 27.95 -20.30 10.19
CA LEU A 487 28.29 -18.93 9.79
C LEU A 487 29.76 -18.56 10.03
N GLN A 488 30.62 -19.53 10.39
CA GLN A 488 31.98 -19.26 10.90
C GLN A 488 32.87 -18.46 9.94
N ASP A 489 32.65 -18.57 8.63
CA ASP A 489 33.37 -17.84 7.58
C ASP A 489 32.46 -16.89 6.77
N PHE A 490 31.25 -16.59 7.28
CA PHE A 490 30.18 -15.93 6.54
C PHE A 490 29.82 -14.56 7.12
N ALA A 491 30.58 -13.52 6.77
CA ALA A 491 30.33 -12.15 7.22
C ALA A 491 29.32 -11.43 6.29
N PRO A 492 28.37 -10.66 6.85
CA PRO A 492 27.43 -9.88 6.04
C PRO A 492 28.16 -8.80 5.23
N PRO A 493 27.67 -8.46 4.02
CA PRO A 493 28.26 -7.43 3.18
C PRO A 493 28.14 -6.03 3.81
N PRO A 494 28.99 -5.06 3.42
CA PRO A 494 28.93 -3.70 3.96
C PRO A 494 27.53 -3.04 3.84
N ALA A 495 26.80 -3.37 2.77
CA ALA A 495 25.42 -2.92 2.53
C ALA A 495 24.45 -3.26 3.68
N TYR A 496 24.71 -4.34 4.43
CA TYR A 496 23.90 -4.77 5.57
C TYR A 496 23.92 -3.74 6.71
N HIS A 497 25.07 -3.10 6.92
CA HIS A 497 25.29 -2.15 8.02
C HIS A 497 24.89 -0.70 7.69
N ARG A 498 24.47 -0.41 6.46
CA ARG A 498 24.04 0.92 6.05
C ARG A 498 22.70 1.28 6.71
N SER A 499 22.63 2.36 7.47
CA SER A 499 21.40 2.81 8.13
C SER A 499 20.53 3.68 7.21
N ASP A 500 19.24 3.32 7.09
CA ASP A 500 18.23 4.19 6.51
C ASP A 500 17.80 5.23 7.55
N SER A 501 18.50 6.35 7.59
CA SER A 501 18.08 7.49 8.42
C SER A 501 16.90 8.19 7.77
N THR A 502 15.92 8.65 8.56
CA THR A 502 14.85 9.56 8.11
C THR A 502 15.38 10.83 7.46
N SER A 503 16.65 11.19 7.73
CA SER A 503 17.35 12.26 7.03
C SER A 503 17.62 11.97 5.55
N TRP A 504 17.86 10.71 5.17
CA TRP A 504 18.13 10.31 3.78
C TRP A 504 16.89 10.45 2.90
N GLN A 505 15.71 10.08 3.39
CA GLN A 505 14.43 10.28 2.69
C GLN A 505 14.12 11.76 2.42
N THR A 506 14.50 12.62 3.37
CA THR A 506 14.33 14.08 3.22
C THR A 506 15.35 14.64 2.22
N GLN A 507 16.58 14.11 2.21
CA GLN A 507 17.64 14.54 1.30
C GLN A 507 17.39 14.15 -0.16
N LEU A 508 16.73 13.02 -0.43
CA LEU A 508 16.38 12.56 -1.78
C LEU A 508 15.66 13.63 -2.61
N HIS A 509 14.74 14.36 -1.98
CA HIS A 509 13.97 15.42 -2.65
C HIS A 509 14.80 16.67 -2.99
N SER A 510 16.02 16.78 -2.47
CA SER A 510 16.94 17.90 -2.72
C SER A 510 18.10 17.54 -3.67
N MET A 511 18.18 16.29 -4.13
CA MET A 511 19.26 15.81 -4.99
C MET A 511 19.03 16.18 -6.46
N THR A 512 20.12 16.38 -7.21
CA THR A 512 20.05 16.55 -8.66
C THR A 512 19.76 15.24 -9.37
N GLN A 513 19.36 15.29 -10.63
CA GLN A 513 19.07 14.07 -11.42
C GLN A 513 20.27 13.12 -11.50
N GLU A 514 21.48 13.62 -11.73
CA GLU A 514 22.70 12.79 -11.75
C GLU A 514 22.97 12.14 -10.38
N GLN A 515 22.67 12.84 -9.29
CA GLN A 515 22.81 12.31 -7.94
C GLN A 515 21.76 11.23 -7.65
N LEU A 516 20.53 11.40 -8.13
CA LEU A 516 19.47 10.39 -8.01
C LEU A 516 19.77 9.15 -8.85
N GLU A 517 20.28 9.30 -10.07
CA GLU A 517 20.72 8.19 -10.92
C GLU A 517 21.87 7.40 -10.27
N ALA A 518 22.85 8.10 -9.67
CA ALA A 518 23.96 7.47 -8.95
C ALA A 518 23.51 6.75 -7.68
N GLU A 519 22.59 7.34 -6.92
CA GLU A 519 22.02 6.74 -5.71
C GLU A 519 21.16 5.52 -6.04
N LEU A 520 20.39 5.56 -7.13
CA LEU A 520 19.62 4.42 -7.63
C LEU A 520 20.54 3.24 -7.95
N ALA A 521 21.59 3.47 -8.75
CA ALA A 521 22.56 2.43 -9.10
C ALA A 521 23.29 1.87 -7.86
N LEU A 522 23.55 2.70 -6.86
CA LEU A 522 24.11 2.25 -5.58
C LEU A 522 23.12 1.36 -4.83
N CYS A 523 21.85 1.75 -4.73
CA CYS A 523 20.81 0.97 -4.08
C CYS A 523 20.57 -0.38 -4.75
N GLU A 524 20.53 -0.44 -6.09
CA GLU A 524 20.41 -1.69 -6.85
C GLU A 524 21.59 -2.64 -6.58
N LYS A 525 22.81 -2.09 -6.55
CA LYS A 525 24.00 -2.87 -6.24
C LYS A 525 23.95 -3.42 -4.81
N GLU A 526 23.59 -2.59 -3.83
CA GLU A 526 23.49 -2.99 -2.43
C GLU A 526 22.39 -4.04 -2.20
N GLU A 527 21.26 -3.93 -2.90
CA GLU A 527 20.20 -4.93 -2.85
C GLU A 527 20.67 -6.27 -3.43
N ALA A 528 21.37 -6.24 -4.58
CA ALA A 528 21.95 -7.44 -5.18
C ALA A 528 22.97 -8.13 -4.25
N GLU A 529 23.85 -7.36 -3.59
CA GLU A 529 24.80 -7.89 -2.59
C GLU A 529 24.08 -8.56 -1.41
N LEU A 530 22.99 -7.95 -0.93
CA LEU A 530 22.21 -8.51 0.17
C LEU A 530 21.42 -9.76 -0.25
N GLN A 531 20.87 -9.77 -1.47
CA GLN A 531 20.15 -10.92 -2.01
C GLN A 531 21.09 -12.11 -2.21
N GLU A 532 22.29 -11.86 -2.73
CA GLU A 532 23.33 -12.87 -2.87
C GLU A 532 23.73 -13.44 -1.52
N TYR A 533 23.93 -12.58 -0.51
CA TYR A 533 24.23 -13.03 0.85
C TYR A 533 23.10 -13.87 1.45
N ALA A 534 21.84 -13.45 1.31
CA ALA A 534 20.68 -14.23 1.78
C ALA A 534 20.62 -15.62 1.14
N ASN A 535 20.84 -15.70 -0.18
CA ASN A 535 20.88 -16.96 -0.92
C ASN A 535 22.03 -17.86 -0.44
N GLN A 536 23.20 -17.28 -0.17
CA GLN A 536 24.34 -18.03 0.34
C GLN A 536 24.09 -18.56 1.76
N VAL A 537 23.43 -17.79 2.64
CA VAL A 537 23.03 -18.26 3.97
C VAL A 537 22.01 -19.40 3.85
N LEU A 538 21.02 -19.28 2.98
CA LEU A 538 20.06 -20.36 2.70
C LEU A 538 20.74 -21.62 2.17
N GLN A 539 21.77 -21.48 1.32
CA GLN A 539 22.55 -22.61 0.84
C GLN A 539 23.30 -23.30 1.98
N GLN A 540 23.93 -22.54 2.88
CA GLN A 540 24.58 -23.12 4.07
C GLN A 540 23.59 -23.84 4.98
N ILE A 541 22.38 -23.29 5.15
CA ILE A 541 21.29 -23.93 5.88
C ILE A 541 20.88 -25.23 5.17
N SER A 542 20.67 -25.21 3.85
CA SER A 542 20.31 -26.40 3.07
C SER A 542 21.35 -27.52 3.19
N ASP A 543 22.64 -27.17 3.16
CA ASP A 543 23.73 -28.15 3.15
C ASP A 543 24.01 -28.76 4.53
N ARG A 544 23.75 -28.01 5.62
CA ARG A 544 24.12 -28.41 6.99
C ARG A 544 22.93 -28.74 7.88
N CYS A 545 21.76 -28.14 7.64
CA CYS A 545 20.55 -28.23 8.47
C CYS A 545 19.27 -28.15 7.60
N PRO A 546 18.99 -29.17 6.76
CA PRO A 546 17.84 -29.17 5.86
C PRO A 546 16.47 -29.10 6.56
N ASP A 547 16.40 -29.49 7.85
CA ASP A 547 15.22 -29.35 8.71
C ASP A 547 14.89 -27.89 9.06
N ILE A 548 15.88 -27.00 9.09
CA ILE A 548 15.69 -25.55 9.25
C ILE A 548 15.17 -24.95 7.96
N LEU A 549 15.65 -25.43 6.81
CA LEU A 549 15.15 -24.99 5.50
C LEU A 549 13.64 -25.23 5.38
N GLU A 550 13.17 -26.40 5.85
CA GLU A 550 11.74 -26.73 5.88
C GLU A 550 10.93 -25.79 6.79
N GLN A 551 11.47 -25.39 7.94
CA GLN A 551 10.84 -24.37 8.81
C GLN A 551 10.77 -22.99 8.15
N VAL A 552 11.83 -22.59 7.44
CA VAL A 552 11.86 -21.31 6.70
C VAL A 552 10.86 -21.34 5.55
N VAL A 553 10.77 -22.44 4.79
CA VAL A 553 9.79 -22.62 3.71
C VAL A 553 8.36 -22.56 4.26
N ASN A 554 8.07 -23.30 5.33
CA ASN A 554 6.74 -23.29 5.96
C ASN A 554 6.37 -21.90 6.49
N ALA A 555 7.31 -21.17 7.10
CA ALA A 555 7.06 -19.81 7.58
C ALA A 555 6.81 -18.80 6.44
N LEU A 556 7.44 -19.01 5.29
CA LEU A 556 7.20 -18.19 4.09
C LEU A 556 5.85 -18.54 3.44
N GLU A 557 5.46 -19.81 3.42
CA GLU A 557 4.15 -20.26 2.93
C GLU A 557 3.00 -19.77 3.82
N ASP A 558 3.18 -19.72 5.14
CA ASP A 558 2.19 -19.19 6.10
C ASP A 558 2.06 -17.65 6.04
N SER A 559 3.00 -16.96 5.38
CA SER A 559 3.05 -15.48 5.29
C SER A 559 2.56 -14.92 3.94
N CYS A 560 2.24 -15.79 2.96
CA CYS A 560 1.64 -15.45 1.66
C CYS A 560 0.13 -15.66 1.67
#